data_AF-A2FS99-F1
#
_entry.id   AF-A2FS99-F1
#
_cell.length_a   1.000
_cell.length_b   1.000
_cell.length_c   1.000
_cell.angle_alpha   90.00
_cell.angle_beta   90.00
_cell.angle_gamma   90.00
#
_symmetry.space_group_name_H-M   'P 1'
#
loop_
_entity.id
_entity.type
_entity.pdbx_description
1 polymer ?
#
loop_
_entity_poly.entity_id
_entity_poly.type
_entity_poly.pdbx_seq_one_letter_code
_entity_poly.pdbx_strand_id
1 'polypeptide(L)'
;MCRVNSDSISFSLPPLNPRLVCDFSFEYTIDNRIVINTSSTTVIPFILNDVPFSLNGNEIDVTDQIKMGQNRLIFNTMNERQVITANVQWEKAKNVEAVVYKIMSKFPPMEIVPTSEFVNEIDPISKNQISFPGRGSTCTHAQCFDLKAFLNRAFETSHWECPLCGTYLTENDLRYDPCFFRNCGTSFLADDLYDTNVNDFF
;
A
#
# COMPACT_ATOMS: atom_id res chain seq x y z
N MET A 1 -18.03 -26.04 1.79
CA MET A 1 -18.09 -25.79 0.34
C MET A 1 -17.38 -24.47 0.09
N CYS A 2 -16.28 -24.49 -0.66
CA CYS A 2 -15.62 -23.27 -1.12
C CYS A 2 -16.13 -22.90 -2.52
N ARG A 3 -16.17 -21.61 -2.82
CA ARG A 3 -16.48 -21.06 -4.14
C ARG A 3 -15.23 -20.33 -4.64
N VAL A 4 -14.76 -20.72 -5.82
CA VAL A 4 -13.61 -20.08 -6.47
C VAL A 4 -14.13 -19.07 -7.49
N ASN A 5 -13.66 -17.83 -7.41
CA ASN A 5 -13.89 -16.75 -8.35
C ASN A 5 -12.56 -16.37 -9.04
N SER A 6 -12.58 -15.37 -9.93
CA SER A 6 -11.39 -14.91 -10.66
C SER A 6 -10.31 -14.26 -9.79
N ASP A 7 -10.71 -13.68 -8.66
CA ASP A 7 -9.88 -12.88 -7.75
C ASP A 7 -9.97 -13.32 -6.28
N SER A 8 -10.75 -14.37 -6.00
CA SER A 8 -11.06 -14.77 -4.64
C SER A 8 -11.46 -16.23 -4.50
N ILE A 9 -11.21 -16.80 -3.32
CA ILE A 9 -11.77 -18.08 -2.86
C ILE A 9 -12.59 -17.79 -1.60
N SER A 10 -13.89 -18.03 -1.68
CA SER A 10 -14.83 -17.83 -0.58
C SER A 10 -15.14 -19.15 0.12
N PHE A 11 -15.11 -19.16 1.45
CA PHE A 11 -15.43 -20.29 2.31
C PHE A 11 -16.67 -19.95 3.14
N SER A 12 -17.71 -20.77 3.03
CA SER A 12 -18.84 -20.71 3.94
C SER A 12 -18.50 -21.47 5.22
N LEU A 13 -18.40 -20.76 6.34
CA LEU A 13 -18.00 -21.30 7.63
C LEU A 13 -19.25 -21.49 8.50
N PRO A 14 -19.63 -22.74 8.85
CA PRO A 14 -20.73 -23.00 9.77
C PRO A 14 -20.36 -22.54 11.21
N PRO A 15 -21.36 -22.12 12.00
CA PRO A 15 -21.16 -21.69 13.38
C PRO A 15 -20.84 -22.88 14.30
N LEU A 16 -20.41 -22.57 15.53
CA LEU A 16 -20.22 -23.54 16.63
C LEU A 16 -19.23 -24.67 16.29
N ASN A 17 -18.19 -24.39 15.50
CA ASN A 17 -17.20 -25.39 15.11
C ASN A 17 -15.79 -25.03 15.64
N PRO A 18 -15.18 -25.87 16.51
CA PRO A 18 -13.87 -25.58 17.07
C PRO A 18 -12.72 -25.78 16.09
N ARG A 19 -12.97 -26.52 14.99
CA ARG A 19 -11.93 -26.87 14.04
C ARG A 19 -12.52 -27.13 12.65
N LEU A 20 -12.75 -26.05 11.91
CA LEU A 20 -13.20 -26.12 10.53
C LEU A 20 -12.00 -26.10 9.58
N VAL A 21 -11.70 -27.23 8.94
CA VAL A 21 -10.61 -27.34 7.97
C VAL A 21 -11.09 -26.93 6.58
N CYS A 22 -10.35 -26.01 5.95
CA CYS A 22 -10.60 -25.44 4.64
C CYS A 22 -9.30 -25.54 3.83
N ASP A 23 -9.11 -26.66 3.13
CA ASP A 23 -7.99 -26.85 2.22
C ASP A 23 -8.33 -26.24 0.84
N PHE A 24 -7.36 -25.57 0.21
CA PHE A 24 -7.51 -25.00 -1.12
C PHE A 24 -6.19 -25.01 -1.89
N SER A 25 -6.26 -24.97 -3.22
CA SER A 25 -5.09 -24.84 -4.07
C SER A 25 -4.96 -23.40 -4.57
N PHE A 26 -3.74 -22.89 -4.62
CA PHE A 26 -3.41 -21.54 -5.10
C PHE A 26 -2.39 -21.62 -6.22
N GLU A 27 -2.76 -21.14 -7.41
CA GLU A 27 -1.93 -21.20 -8.63
C GLU A 27 -1.69 -19.81 -9.24
N TYR A 28 -2.07 -18.74 -8.54
CA TYR A 28 -1.95 -17.37 -9.02
C TYR A 28 -0.56 -16.80 -8.70
N THR A 29 -0.10 -15.87 -9.54
CA THR A 29 1.27 -15.33 -9.51
C THR A 29 1.65 -14.67 -8.18
N ILE A 30 2.94 -14.78 -7.82
CA ILE A 30 3.56 -14.33 -6.56
C ILE A 30 3.48 -12.80 -6.37
N ASP A 31 3.26 -12.02 -7.43
CA ASP A 31 3.21 -10.55 -7.38
C ASP A 31 1.86 -9.98 -6.89
N ASN A 32 0.94 -10.83 -6.43
CA ASN A 32 -0.34 -10.38 -5.90
C ASN A 32 -0.26 -10.23 -4.38
N ARG A 33 -0.81 -9.12 -3.86
CA ARG A 33 -1.11 -8.96 -2.44
C ARG A 33 -2.29 -9.88 -2.11
N ILE A 34 -2.11 -10.80 -1.18
CA ILE A 34 -3.16 -11.76 -0.79
C ILE A 34 -3.67 -11.38 0.58
N VAL A 35 -4.96 -11.12 0.67
CA VAL A 35 -5.62 -10.75 1.91
C VAL A 35 -6.68 -11.76 2.29
N ILE A 36 -6.90 -11.93 3.60
CA ILE A 36 -8.04 -12.67 4.14
C ILE A 36 -8.96 -11.70 4.86
N ASN A 37 -10.25 -11.79 4.57
CA ASN A 37 -11.30 -11.06 5.26
C ASN A 37 -12.46 -11.99 5.64
N THR A 38 -13.34 -11.52 6.53
CA THR A 38 -14.54 -12.25 6.97
C THR A 38 -15.74 -11.32 7.05
N SER A 39 -16.93 -11.88 6.83
CA SER A 39 -18.20 -11.20 7.06
C SER A 39 -18.60 -11.16 8.55
N SER A 40 -17.80 -11.72 9.45
CA SER A 40 -18.10 -11.70 10.89
C SER A 40 -17.83 -10.34 11.52
N THR A 41 -18.63 -10.01 12.52
CA THR A 41 -18.45 -8.85 13.40
C THR A 41 -17.64 -9.17 14.65
N THR A 42 -17.26 -10.43 14.86
CA THR A 42 -16.47 -10.88 16.01
C THR A 42 -15.07 -11.31 15.58
N VAL A 43 -14.17 -11.47 16.57
CA VAL A 43 -12.82 -11.94 16.30
C VAL A 43 -12.82 -13.45 16.06
N ILE A 44 -12.31 -13.87 14.90
CA ILE A 44 -12.22 -15.28 14.50
C ILE A 44 -10.75 -15.69 14.44
N PRO A 45 -10.31 -16.58 15.35
CA PRO A 45 -9.01 -17.19 15.24
C PRO A 45 -8.97 -18.18 14.08
N PHE A 46 -7.88 -18.14 13.32
CA PHE A 46 -7.61 -19.11 12.28
C PHE A 46 -6.13 -19.45 12.20
N ILE A 47 -5.82 -20.59 11.57
CA ILE A 47 -4.45 -21.02 11.26
C ILE A 47 -4.34 -21.11 9.75
N LEU A 48 -3.33 -20.46 9.17
CA LEU A 48 -2.95 -20.61 7.77
C LEU A 48 -1.57 -21.25 7.70
N ASN A 49 -1.47 -22.44 7.09
CA ASN A 49 -0.20 -23.15 6.93
C ASN A 49 0.63 -23.20 8.22
N ASP A 50 -0.03 -23.59 9.32
CA ASP A 50 0.55 -23.71 10.68
C ASP A 50 0.89 -22.37 11.38
N VAL A 51 0.62 -21.23 10.74
CA VAL A 51 0.78 -19.90 11.34
C VAL A 51 -0.56 -19.38 11.86
N PRO A 52 -0.67 -18.99 13.15
CA PRO A 52 -1.91 -18.50 13.74
C PRO A 52 -2.17 -17.02 13.43
N PHE A 53 -3.44 -16.69 13.23
CA PHE A 53 -3.95 -15.35 12.94
C PHE A 53 -5.31 -15.13 13.61
N SER A 54 -5.77 -13.87 13.64
CA SER A 54 -7.07 -13.49 14.20
C SER A 54 -7.77 -12.45 13.31
N LEU A 55 -8.83 -12.85 12.61
CA LEU A 55 -9.66 -11.92 11.82
C LEU A 55 -10.51 -11.07 12.76
N ASN A 56 -10.41 -9.76 12.68
CA ASN A 56 -11.10 -8.80 13.55
C ASN A 56 -12.04 -7.85 12.78
N GLY A 57 -12.55 -8.30 11.63
CA GLY A 57 -13.38 -7.50 10.73
C GLY A 57 -12.60 -6.68 9.69
N ASN A 58 -11.28 -6.52 9.87
CA ASN A 58 -10.40 -5.95 8.85
C ASN A 58 -9.76 -7.03 7.96
N GLU A 59 -9.26 -6.63 6.80
CA GLU A 59 -8.42 -7.47 5.97
C GLU A 59 -7.06 -7.73 6.64
N ILE A 60 -6.55 -8.95 6.50
CA ILE A 60 -5.21 -9.33 6.96
C ILE A 60 -4.38 -9.72 5.74
N ASP A 61 -3.23 -9.07 5.59
CA ASP A 61 -2.25 -9.45 4.58
C ASP A 61 -1.57 -10.78 4.97
N VAL A 62 -1.69 -11.76 4.09
CA VAL A 62 -1.13 -13.10 4.26
C VAL A 62 -0.25 -13.50 3.08
N THR A 63 0.21 -12.52 2.29
CA THR A 63 0.98 -12.74 1.06
C THR A 63 2.14 -13.71 1.29
N ASP A 64 2.92 -13.50 2.36
CA ASP A 64 4.10 -14.32 2.69
C ASP A 64 3.77 -15.72 3.21
N GLN A 65 2.51 -15.99 3.57
CA GLN A 65 2.09 -17.27 4.15
C GLN A 65 1.43 -18.21 3.16
N ILE A 66 1.00 -17.69 2.00
CA ILE A 66 0.38 -18.50 0.95
C ILE A 66 1.50 -19.09 0.09
N LYS A 67 1.40 -20.40 -0.17
CA LYS A 67 2.33 -21.14 -1.03
C LYS A 67 1.64 -21.55 -2.32
N MET A 68 2.43 -21.72 -3.38
CA MET A 68 1.94 -22.35 -4.61
C MET A 68 1.47 -23.78 -4.32
N GLY A 69 0.35 -24.17 -4.93
CA GLY A 69 -0.29 -25.46 -4.71
C GLY A 69 -1.15 -25.46 -3.44
N GLN A 70 -1.03 -26.50 -2.63
CA GLN A 70 -1.97 -26.77 -1.55
C GLN A 70 -1.72 -25.93 -0.29
N ASN A 71 -2.74 -25.23 0.16
CA ASN A 71 -2.80 -24.43 1.37
C ASN A 71 -3.89 -24.95 2.30
N ARG A 72 -3.72 -24.72 3.60
CA ARG A 72 -4.67 -25.13 4.63
C ARG A 72 -5.05 -23.97 5.52
N LEU A 73 -6.36 -23.72 5.61
CA LEU A 73 -6.97 -22.86 6.61
C LEU A 73 -7.68 -23.71 7.67
N ILE A 74 -7.53 -23.35 8.93
CA ILE A 74 -8.28 -23.95 10.04
C ILE A 74 -8.93 -22.83 10.82
N PHE A 75 -10.25 -22.71 10.75
CA PHE A 75 -11.01 -21.69 11.49
C PHE A 75 -11.57 -22.28 12.79
N ASN A 76 -11.65 -21.44 13.82
CA ASN A 76 -12.43 -21.71 15.01
C ASN A 76 -13.63 -20.75 15.06
N THR A 77 -14.82 -21.28 14.80
CA THR A 77 -16.09 -20.55 14.76
C THR A 77 -16.97 -20.85 15.98
N MET A 78 -16.40 -21.33 17.10
CA MET A 78 -17.15 -21.68 18.31
C MET A 78 -18.02 -20.55 18.86
N ASN A 79 -17.58 -19.31 18.68
CA ASN A 79 -18.28 -18.12 19.17
C ASN A 79 -19.31 -17.58 18.18
N GLU A 80 -19.35 -18.10 16.96
CA GLU A 80 -20.29 -17.67 15.93
C GLU A 80 -21.66 -18.33 16.10
N ARG A 81 -22.71 -17.57 15.81
CA ARG A 81 -24.11 -18.03 15.92
C ARG A 81 -24.78 -18.27 14.57
N GLN A 82 -24.18 -17.74 13.50
CA GLN A 82 -24.69 -17.85 12.14
C GLN A 82 -23.58 -18.29 11.20
N VAL A 83 -23.98 -18.71 10.00
CA VAL A 83 -23.02 -18.96 8.93
C VAL A 83 -22.37 -17.64 8.53
N ILE A 84 -21.05 -17.66 8.40
CA ILE A 84 -20.25 -16.52 7.96
C ILE A 84 -19.45 -16.91 6.71
N THR A 85 -18.89 -15.91 6.03
CA THR A 85 -18.01 -16.13 4.88
C THR A 85 -16.62 -15.63 5.20
N ALA A 86 -15.59 -16.44 4.94
CA ALA A 86 -14.21 -15.99 4.86
C ALA A 86 -13.77 -15.97 3.40
N ASN A 87 -13.07 -14.92 2.97
CA ASN A 87 -12.57 -14.80 1.60
C ASN A 87 -11.04 -14.69 1.63
N VAL A 88 -10.38 -15.51 0.83
CA VAL A 88 -8.99 -15.32 0.43
C VAL A 88 -9.04 -14.57 -0.89
N GLN A 89 -8.62 -13.31 -0.90
CA GLN A 89 -8.68 -12.43 -2.07
C GLN A 89 -7.27 -12.07 -2.50
N TRP A 90 -6.99 -12.14 -3.80
CA TRP A 90 -5.72 -11.70 -4.35
C TRP A 90 -5.94 -10.45 -5.20
N GLU A 91 -5.23 -9.40 -4.83
CA GLU A 91 -5.20 -8.14 -5.53
C GLU A 91 -3.84 -7.97 -6.18
N LYS A 92 -3.78 -7.29 -7.32
CA LYS A 92 -2.47 -6.87 -7.85
C LYS A 92 -1.78 -6.06 -6.77
N ALA A 93 -0.54 -6.43 -6.42
CA ALA A 93 0.25 -5.62 -5.50
C ALA A 93 0.24 -4.18 -6.00
N LYS A 94 0.04 -3.22 -5.09
CA LYS A 94 0.01 -1.81 -5.47
C LYS A 94 1.35 -1.49 -6.14
N ASN A 95 1.30 -1.18 -7.43
CA ASN A 95 2.47 -0.76 -8.17
C ASN A 95 2.80 0.67 -7.73
N VAL A 96 3.72 0.79 -6.78
CA VAL A 96 4.13 2.07 -6.18
C VAL A 96 4.62 3.03 -7.25
N GLU A 97 5.35 2.54 -8.26
CA GLU A 97 5.81 3.38 -9.37
C GLU A 97 4.63 3.96 -10.15
N ALA A 98 3.62 3.15 -10.47
CA ALA A 98 2.41 3.64 -11.13
C ALA A 98 1.67 4.69 -10.29
N VAL A 99 1.67 4.58 -8.96
CA VAL A 99 1.10 5.59 -8.06
C VAL A 99 1.95 6.86 -8.07
N VAL A 100 3.27 6.77 -8.01
CA VAL A 100 4.17 7.93 -8.14
C VAL A 100 3.94 8.66 -9.46
N TYR A 101 3.92 7.93 -10.59
CA TYR A 101 3.63 8.51 -11.90
C TYR A 101 2.24 9.15 -11.96
N LYS A 102 1.23 8.56 -11.32
CA LYS A 102 -0.10 9.16 -11.17
C LYS A 102 -0.03 10.48 -10.39
N ILE A 103 0.69 10.53 -9.28
CA ILE A 103 0.87 11.77 -8.49
C ILE A 103 1.53 12.85 -9.34
N MET A 104 2.59 12.50 -10.09
CA MET A 104 3.32 13.46 -10.92
C MET A 104 2.52 13.97 -12.12
N SER A 105 1.68 13.12 -12.73
CA SER A 105 0.99 13.45 -13.99
C SER A 105 -0.46 13.89 -13.83
N LYS A 106 -1.14 13.48 -12.76
CA LYS A 106 -2.59 13.69 -12.60
C LYS A 106 -2.97 14.56 -11.41
N PHE A 107 -2.09 14.70 -10.40
CA PHE A 107 -2.37 15.56 -9.27
C PHE A 107 -1.73 16.93 -9.49
N PRO A 108 -2.33 18.01 -8.95
CA PRO A 108 -1.69 19.32 -8.99
C PRO A 108 -0.28 19.22 -8.39
N PRO A 109 0.74 19.87 -8.98
CA PRO A 109 2.03 19.98 -8.31
C PRO A 109 1.91 20.87 -7.06
N MET A 110 2.89 20.80 -6.17
CA MET A 110 3.00 21.79 -5.10
C MET A 110 3.14 23.19 -5.69
N GLU A 111 2.39 24.14 -5.14
CA GLU A 111 2.56 25.55 -5.49
C GLU A 111 3.97 25.99 -5.07
N ILE A 112 4.61 26.76 -5.95
CA ILE A 112 5.94 27.30 -5.73
C ILE A 112 5.84 28.35 -4.63
N VAL A 113 6.17 27.95 -3.41
CA VAL A 113 6.33 28.89 -2.30
C VAL A 113 7.80 29.23 -2.20
N PRO A 114 8.21 30.50 -2.41
CA PRO A 114 9.55 30.94 -2.07
C PRO A 114 9.72 30.77 -0.56
N THR A 115 10.62 29.87 -0.15
CA THR A 115 10.95 29.68 1.26
C THR A 115 12.43 30.01 1.45
N SER A 116 12.76 30.66 2.56
CA SER A 116 14.15 30.85 3.00
C SER A 116 14.66 29.65 3.78
N GLU A 117 13.92 28.53 3.80
CA GLU A 117 14.31 27.32 4.52
C GLU A 117 15.36 26.57 3.72
N PHE A 118 16.50 26.28 4.36
CA PHE A 118 17.49 25.37 3.80
C PHE A 118 16.91 23.96 3.78
N VAL A 119 16.67 23.44 2.58
CA VAL A 119 16.24 22.06 2.33
C VAL A 119 17.41 21.25 1.79
N ASN A 120 17.42 19.94 2.04
CA ASN A 120 18.48 19.04 1.56
C ASN A 120 17.89 17.84 0.83
N GLU A 121 18.69 17.25 -0.07
CA GLU A 121 18.25 16.16 -0.92
C GLU A 121 18.20 14.78 -0.23
N ILE A 122 18.31 14.72 1.11
CA ILE A 122 18.27 13.45 1.86
C ILE A 122 16.84 13.18 2.35
N ASP A 123 16.33 12.01 1.98
CA ASP A 123 14.99 11.56 2.35
C ASP A 123 14.93 11.27 3.86
N PRO A 124 14.01 11.89 4.62
CA PRO A 124 13.86 11.62 6.04
C PRO A 124 13.46 10.18 6.36
N ILE A 125 12.87 9.45 5.41
CA ILE A 125 12.39 8.06 5.60
C ILE A 125 13.52 7.06 5.34
N SER A 126 14.02 7.01 4.11
CA SER A 126 15.00 6.01 3.67
C SER A 126 16.46 6.39 3.96
N LYS A 127 16.72 7.65 4.31
CA LYS A 127 18.07 8.23 4.46
C LYS A 127 18.91 8.22 3.18
N ASN A 128 18.29 7.99 2.03
CA ASN A 128 18.92 8.04 0.70
C ASN A 128 18.63 9.39 0.01
N GLN A 129 19.23 9.61 -1.15
CA GLN A 129 18.92 10.77 -1.97
C GLN A 129 17.48 10.71 -2.50
N ILE A 130 16.75 11.82 -2.41
CA ILE A 130 15.38 11.96 -2.91
C ILE A 130 15.42 11.89 -4.44
N SER A 131 14.64 10.99 -5.02
CA SER A 131 14.46 10.88 -6.48
C SER A 131 13.12 11.48 -6.92
N PHE A 132 12.06 11.28 -6.13
CA PHE A 132 10.72 11.78 -6.38
C PHE A 132 10.29 12.72 -5.26
N PRO A 133 10.70 14.00 -5.28
CA PRO A 133 10.37 14.95 -4.22
C PRO A 133 8.86 15.16 -4.11
N GLY A 134 8.32 14.91 -2.92
CA GLY A 134 6.95 15.24 -2.61
C GLY A 134 6.68 15.52 -1.14
N ARG A 135 5.48 16.06 -0.90
CA ARG A 135 4.92 16.37 0.42
C ARG A 135 3.40 16.39 0.32
N GLY A 136 2.72 16.52 1.46
CA GLY A 136 1.26 16.69 1.49
C GLY A 136 0.83 18.07 1.00
N SER A 137 -0.34 18.17 0.38
CA SER A 137 -0.91 19.44 -0.12
C SER A 137 -1.16 20.48 0.97
N THR A 138 -1.26 20.06 2.23
CA THR A 138 -1.46 20.91 3.41
C THR A 138 -0.21 21.03 4.28
N CYS A 139 0.91 20.43 3.87
CA CYS A 139 2.18 20.55 4.59
C CYS A 139 2.71 21.99 4.51
N THR A 140 3.13 22.54 5.65
CA THR A 140 3.66 23.91 5.75
C THR A 140 5.18 24.00 5.68
N HIS A 141 5.88 22.85 5.71
CA HIS A 141 7.35 22.78 5.61
C HIS A 141 7.82 22.69 4.16
N ALA A 142 9.00 23.24 3.84
CA ALA A 142 9.59 23.16 2.50
C ALA A 142 10.25 21.82 2.18
N GLN A 143 10.82 21.15 3.19
CA GLN A 143 11.54 19.89 3.02
C GLN A 143 10.62 18.81 2.43
N CYS A 144 11.05 18.15 1.36
CA CYS A 144 10.35 17.03 0.77
C CYS A 144 10.83 15.69 1.36
N PHE A 145 10.02 14.67 1.19
CA PHE A 145 10.40 13.27 1.32
C PHE A 145 10.28 12.58 -0.03
N ASP A 146 10.87 11.39 -0.18
CA ASP A 146 10.74 10.62 -1.41
C ASP A 146 9.37 9.94 -1.49
N LEU A 147 8.59 10.22 -2.54
CA LEU A 147 7.24 9.68 -2.72
C LEU A 147 7.23 8.15 -2.77
N LYS A 148 8.23 7.51 -3.41
CA LYS A 148 8.31 6.04 -3.52
C LYS A 148 8.59 5.44 -2.14
N ALA A 149 9.54 6.00 -1.40
CA ALA A 149 9.84 5.56 -0.03
C ALA A 149 8.63 5.73 0.91
N PHE A 150 7.94 6.87 0.83
CA PHE A 150 6.74 7.12 1.63
C PHE A 150 5.63 6.12 1.33
N LEU A 151 5.30 5.90 0.06
CA LEU A 151 4.23 4.99 -0.36
C LEU A 151 4.54 3.54 0.01
N ASN A 152 5.79 3.08 -0.16
CA ASN A 152 6.21 1.74 0.29
C ASN A 152 5.93 1.55 1.79
N ARG A 153 6.45 2.47 2.62
CA ARG A 153 6.24 2.44 4.08
C ARG A 153 4.75 2.50 4.42
N ALA A 154 3.99 3.38 3.79
CA ALA A 154 2.57 3.60 4.08
C ALA A 154 1.72 2.38 3.72
N PHE A 155 2.01 1.71 2.60
CA PHE A 155 1.30 0.48 2.22
C PHE A 155 1.69 -0.72 3.10
N GLU A 156 2.97 -0.86 3.45
CA GLU A 156 3.45 -1.98 4.28
C GLU A 156 2.96 -1.87 5.73
N THR A 157 3.05 -0.68 6.32
CA THR A 157 2.82 -0.50 7.75
C THR A 157 1.46 0.13 8.07
N SER A 158 0.69 0.55 7.07
CA SER A 158 -0.50 1.39 7.24
C SER A 158 -0.23 2.72 7.97
N HIS A 159 1.02 3.20 8.01
CA HIS A 159 1.39 4.48 8.63
C HIS A 159 1.44 5.61 7.58
N TRP A 160 0.42 6.45 7.62
CA TRP A 160 0.15 7.49 6.63
C TRP A 160 0.48 8.92 7.11
N GLU A 161 1.28 9.04 8.18
CA GLU A 161 1.67 10.35 8.73
C GLU A 161 2.92 10.90 8.02
N CYS A 162 2.86 12.19 7.69
CA CYS A 162 4.01 12.94 7.16
C CYS A 162 5.20 12.80 8.12
N PRO A 163 6.38 12.33 7.65
CA PRO A 163 7.54 12.12 8.52
C PRO A 163 8.15 13.40 9.08
N LEU A 164 7.70 14.58 8.62
CA LEU A 164 8.25 15.88 9.00
C LEU A 164 7.32 16.66 9.94
N CYS A 165 6.02 16.73 9.63
CA CYS A 165 5.05 17.49 10.43
C CYS A 165 3.98 16.64 11.13
N GLY A 166 3.97 15.33 10.93
CA GLY A 166 2.99 14.43 11.56
C GLY A 166 1.56 14.55 11.01
N THR A 167 1.32 15.40 10.00
CA THR A 167 0.01 15.51 9.35
C THR A 167 -0.37 14.16 8.73
N TYR A 168 -1.57 13.67 9.01
CA TYR A 168 -2.11 12.49 8.35
C TYR A 168 -2.36 12.79 6.87
N LEU A 169 -1.87 11.92 5.99
CA LEU A 169 -1.97 12.05 4.53
C LEU A 169 -2.73 10.86 3.94
N THR A 170 -3.43 11.07 2.85
CA THR A 170 -3.90 10.00 1.97
C THR A 170 -3.12 10.03 0.66
N GLU A 171 -3.28 9.01 -0.19
CA GLU A 171 -2.74 9.03 -1.56
C GLU A 171 -3.12 10.32 -2.30
N ASN A 172 -4.36 10.79 -2.12
CA ASN A 172 -4.90 11.99 -2.77
C ASN A 172 -4.35 13.30 -2.20
N ASP A 173 -3.69 13.29 -1.05
CA ASP A 173 -3.07 14.47 -0.45
C ASP A 173 -1.62 14.65 -0.90
N LEU A 174 -0.99 13.59 -1.46
CA LEU A 174 0.40 13.65 -1.91
C LEU A 174 0.54 14.50 -3.17
N ARG A 175 1.56 15.36 -3.19
CA ARG A 175 1.88 16.27 -4.28
C ARG A 175 3.35 16.16 -4.61
N TYR A 176 3.66 16.19 -5.90
CA TYR A 176 5.03 16.30 -6.40
C TYR A 176 5.50 17.76 -6.30
N ASP A 177 6.75 17.98 -5.88
CA ASP A 177 7.35 19.32 -5.81
C ASP A 177 8.40 19.51 -6.92
N PRO A 178 8.05 20.17 -8.04
CA PRO A 178 8.94 20.33 -9.20
C PRO A 178 10.12 21.27 -8.94
N CYS A 179 10.08 22.09 -7.88
CA CYS A 179 11.11 23.09 -7.60
C CYS A 179 12.06 22.67 -6.48
N PHE A 180 11.85 21.51 -5.87
CA PHE A 180 12.63 21.05 -4.71
C PHE A 180 14.15 21.09 -4.94
N PHE A 181 14.65 20.52 -6.02
CA PHE A 181 16.10 20.49 -6.31
C PHE A 181 16.67 21.90 -6.56
N ARG A 182 15.91 22.77 -7.23
CA ARG A 182 16.28 24.18 -7.39
C ARG A 182 16.43 24.87 -6.03
N ASN A 183 15.54 24.55 -5.09
CA ASN A 183 15.56 25.11 -3.73
C ASN A 183 16.69 24.53 -2.86
N CYS A 184 17.20 23.32 -3.15
CA CYS A 184 18.37 22.75 -2.48
C CYS A 184 19.70 23.45 -2.83
N GLY A 185 19.69 24.42 -3.75
CA GLY A 185 20.88 25.18 -4.11
C GLY A 185 21.78 24.51 -5.15
N THR A 186 21.26 23.53 -5.91
CA THR A 186 21.94 22.95 -7.08
C THR A 186 21.57 23.70 -8.36
N SER A 187 21.79 25.02 -8.42
CA SER A 187 22.07 25.67 -9.72
C SER A 187 23.48 25.21 -10.10
N PHE A 188 23.67 24.33 -11.10
CA PHE A 188 24.13 24.75 -12.44
C PHE A 188 23.91 23.68 -13.55
N LEU A 189 23.03 22.67 -13.42
CA LEU A 189 22.92 21.61 -14.47
C LEU A 189 21.49 21.23 -14.91
N ALA A 190 20.49 22.11 -14.78
CA ALA A 190 19.11 21.75 -15.19
C ALA A 190 18.41 22.78 -16.09
N ASP A 191 19.16 23.69 -16.73
CA ASP A 191 18.59 24.55 -17.78
C ASP A 191 18.41 23.81 -19.14
N ASP A 192 18.90 22.57 -19.28
CA ASP A 192 18.86 21.83 -20.57
C ASP A 192 17.80 20.70 -20.66
N LEU A 193 16.87 20.54 -19.70
CA LEU A 193 15.85 19.47 -19.79
C LEU A 193 14.39 19.94 -19.81
N TYR A 194 14.13 21.25 -19.85
CA TYR A 194 12.79 21.79 -20.08
C TYR A 194 12.52 22.22 -21.53
N ASP A 195 13.42 21.86 -22.46
CA ASP A 195 13.26 22.17 -23.88
C ASP A 195 13.52 20.94 -24.78
N THR A 196 12.82 19.84 -24.51
CA THR A 196 12.55 18.84 -25.56
C THR A 196 11.07 18.48 -25.58
N ASN A 197 10.38 19.17 -26.48
CA ASN A 197 9.11 18.85 -27.14
C ASN A 197 8.40 17.56 -26.67
N VAL A 198 7.38 17.74 -25.84
CA VAL A 198 6.19 16.89 -25.84
C VAL A 198 5.42 17.17 -27.13
N ASN A 199 5.91 16.68 -28.28
CA ASN A 199 5.17 16.70 -29.56
C ASN A 199 5.72 15.79 -30.67
N ASP A 200 6.49 14.75 -30.37
CA ASP A 200 6.85 13.74 -31.38
C ASP A 200 6.74 12.32 -30.82
N PHE A 201 5.51 11.82 -30.73
CA PHE A 201 5.19 10.39 -30.81
C PHE A 201 3.81 10.25 -31.51
N PHE A 202 3.84 10.32 -32.84
CA PHE A 202 2.87 9.61 -33.69
C PHE A 202 3.26 8.13 -33.75
#